data_AF-A0A3D3LER1-F1
#
_entry.id   AF-A0A3D3LER1-F1
#
_cell.length_a   1.000
_cell.length_b   1.000
_cell.length_c   1.000
_cell.angle_alpha   90.00
_cell.angle_beta   90.00
_cell.angle_gamma   90.00
#
_symmetry.space_group_name_H-M   'P 1'
#
loop_
_entity.id
_entity.type
_entity.pdbx_description
1 polymer ?
#
loop_
_entity_poly.entity_id
_entity_poly.type
_entity_poly.pdbx_seq_one_letter_code
_entity_poly.pdbx_strand_id
1 'polypeptide(L)'
;MKFENSSRRTSLGFSLIELLTAIAILGLIAGIGIPVFGGNADHARHARDQRNAQTISSLYVTAQAAGVDFSTDIQEVAAIVSRLEQGVTVGKGILKGRTYMLPNLGTEGFSGAVQFLKLENGMLVYQANGAAVAGEHRAGLAE
;
A
#
# COMPACT_ATOMS: atom_id res chain seq x y z
N MET A 1 27.14 67.58 41.70
CA MET A 1 27.57 67.16 40.35
C MET A 1 26.75 65.91 39.99
N LYS A 2 25.82 66.01 39.04
CA LYS A 2 24.93 64.89 38.65
C LYS A 2 25.51 64.25 37.39
N PHE A 3 25.72 62.93 37.42
CA PHE A 3 26.13 62.15 36.25
C PHE A 3 24.88 61.68 35.51
N GLU A 4 24.68 62.16 34.29
CA GLU A 4 23.55 61.78 33.45
C GLU A 4 23.90 60.52 32.65
N ASN A 5 23.19 59.42 32.95
CA ASN A 5 23.35 58.12 32.30
C ASN A 5 22.63 58.13 30.93
N SER A 6 23.39 58.24 29.84
CA SER A 6 22.85 58.11 28.48
C SER A 6 22.71 56.63 28.10
N SER A 7 21.54 56.06 28.36
CA SER A 7 21.17 54.74 27.85
C SER A 7 20.89 54.86 26.33
N ARG A 8 21.86 54.45 25.50
CA ARG A 8 21.70 54.39 24.04
C ARG A 8 20.73 53.25 23.72
N ARG A 9 19.50 53.58 23.33
CA ARG A 9 18.58 52.61 22.72
C ARG A 9 19.10 52.27 21.33
N THR A 10 19.69 51.10 21.16
CA THR A 10 19.93 50.50 19.84
C THR A 10 18.58 50.06 19.27
N SER A 11 18.04 50.81 18.30
CA SER A 11 16.92 50.30 17.51
C SER A 11 17.43 49.20 16.61
N LEU A 12 17.17 47.95 16.98
CA LEU A 12 17.35 46.79 16.09
C LEU A 12 16.18 46.79 15.09
N GLY A 13 16.26 47.69 14.11
CA GLY A 13 15.32 47.77 13.00
C GLY A 13 15.83 46.97 11.81
N PHE A 14 14.94 46.22 11.17
CA PHE A 14 15.24 45.47 9.94
C PHE A 14 15.38 46.44 8.77
N SER A 15 16.41 46.27 7.94
CA SER A 15 16.62 47.12 6.78
C SER A 15 15.68 46.75 5.63
N LEU A 16 15.29 47.73 4.83
CA LEU A 16 14.52 47.49 3.60
C LEU A 16 15.25 46.54 2.66
N ILE A 17 16.58 46.63 2.57
CA ILE A 17 17.36 45.73 1.71
C ILE A 17 17.33 44.29 2.22
N GLU A 18 17.29 44.09 3.53
CA GLU A 18 17.21 42.75 4.12
C GLU A 18 15.85 42.12 3.81
N LEU A 19 14.76 42.91 3.86
CA LEU A 19 13.43 42.45 3.46
C LEU A 19 13.37 42.11 1.98
N LEU A 20 13.88 43.00 1.12
CA LEU A 20 13.89 42.82 -0.32
C LEU A 20 14.73 41.60 -0.75
N THR A 21 15.87 41.39 -0.08
CA THR A 21 16.74 40.24 -0.37
C THR A 21 16.10 38.94 0.14
N ALA A 22 15.46 38.95 1.31
CA ALA A 22 14.77 37.78 1.85
C ALA A 22 13.62 37.32 0.95
N ILE A 23 12.76 38.24 0.48
CA ILE A 23 11.66 37.88 -0.43
C ILE A 23 12.19 37.43 -1.80
N ALA A 24 13.30 37.99 -2.28
CA ALA A 24 13.92 37.58 -3.54
C ALA A 24 14.46 36.14 -3.46
N ILE A 25 15.13 35.79 -2.36
CA ILE A 25 15.65 34.43 -2.13
C ILE A 25 14.49 33.44 -1.89
N LEU A 26 13.48 33.82 -1.10
CA LEU A 26 12.31 32.97 -0.88
C LEU A 26 11.55 32.71 -2.18
N GLY A 27 11.41 33.71 -3.05
CA GLY A 27 10.81 33.55 -4.38
C GLY A 27 11.62 32.62 -5.28
N LEU A 28 12.95 32.70 -5.23
CA LEU A 28 13.83 31.79 -5.97
C LEU A 28 13.70 30.35 -5.46
N ILE A 29 13.80 30.14 -4.15
CA ILE A 29 13.69 28.81 -3.51
C ILE A 29 12.28 28.22 -3.73
N ALA A 30 11.22 29.03 -3.65
CA ALA A 30 9.87 28.59 -3.93
C ALA A 30 9.67 28.22 -5.41
N GLY A 31 10.33 28.94 -6.33
CA GLY A 31 10.27 28.66 -7.77
C GLY A 31 10.98 27.37 -8.19
N ILE A 32 12.07 27.00 -7.52
CA ILE A 32 12.75 25.70 -7.68
C ILE A 32 12.23 24.64 -6.70
N GLY A 33 11.28 25.02 -5.85
CA GLY A 33 10.93 24.29 -4.65
C GLY A 33 9.87 23.24 -4.91
N ILE A 34 10.18 22.01 -4.47
CA ILE A 34 9.37 20.79 -4.40
C ILE A 34 9.60 19.83 -5.59
N PRO A 35 10.45 18.80 -5.41
CA PRO A 35 10.37 17.61 -6.25
C PRO A 35 9.01 16.94 -6.03
N VAL A 36 8.20 16.85 -7.09
CA VAL A 36 6.89 16.20 -7.06
C VAL A 36 7.09 14.68 -6.98
N PHE A 37 6.79 14.08 -5.83
CA PHE A 37 6.80 12.62 -5.62
C PHE A 37 5.60 11.90 -6.28
N GLY A 38 5.19 12.33 -7.48
CA GLY A 38 3.95 11.88 -8.13
C GLY A 38 3.92 10.40 -8.49
N GLY A 39 5.07 9.81 -8.88
CA GLY A 39 5.13 8.40 -9.29
C GLY A 39 5.22 7.39 -8.15
N ASN A 40 5.65 7.82 -6.95
CA ASN A 40 5.92 6.87 -5.86
C ASN A 40 4.63 6.31 -5.23
N ALA A 41 3.53 7.06 -5.28
CA ALA A 41 2.26 6.64 -4.70
C ALA A 41 1.67 5.44 -5.45
N ASP A 42 1.70 5.44 -6.79
CA ASP A 42 1.14 4.36 -7.59
C ASP A 42 1.99 3.11 -7.53
N HIS A 43 3.32 3.23 -7.54
CA HIS A 43 4.21 2.10 -7.29
C HIS A 43 4.02 1.52 -5.88
N ALA A 44 3.82 2.35 -4.86
CA ALA A 44 3.54 1.90 -3.50
C ALA A 44 2.19 1.17 -3.41
N ARG A 45 1.14 1.68 -4.09
CA ARG A 45 -0.17 1.02 -4.18
C ARG A 45 -0.05 -0.34 -4.86
N HIS A 46 0.60 -0.40 -6.02
CA HIS A 46 0.80 -1.64 -6.75
C HIS A 46 1.59 -2.68 -5.92
N ALA A 47 2.66 -2.25 -5.25
CA ALA A 47 3.44 -3.12 -4.36
C ALA A 47 2.61 -3.61 -3.16
N ARG A 48 1.78 -2.73 -2.57
CA ARG A 48 0.84 -3.10 -1.49
C ARG A 48 -0.13 -4.17 -1.96
N ASP A 49 -0.71 -3.99 -3.13
CA ASP A 49 -1.71 -4.86 -3.70
C ASP A 49 -1.15 -6.25 -4.03
N GLN A 50 0.06 -6.32 -4.60
CA GLN A 50 0.79 -7.58 -4.78
C GLN A 50 1.05 -8.28 -3.45
N ARG A 51 1.47 -7.54 -2.42
CA ARG A 51 1.75 -8.10 -1.10
C ARG A 51 0.48 -8.63 -0.42
N ASN A 52 -0.63 -7.93 -0.56
CA ASN A 52 -1.93 -8.36 -0.08
C ASN A 52 -2.34 -9.67 -0.76
N ALA A 53 -2.23 -9.75 -2.08
CA ALA A 53 -2.55 -10.96 -2.84
C ALA A 53 -1.68 -12.16 -2.43
N GLN A 54 -0.37 -11.97 -2.22
CA GLN A 54 0.52 -13.00 -1.71
C GLN A 54 0.09 -13.50 -0.32
N THR A 55 -0.28 -12.57 0.57
CA THR A 55 -0.75 -12.89 1.92
C THR A 55 -2.04 -13.72 1.87
N ILE A 56 -2.97 -13.33 0.99
CA ILE A 56 -4.22 -14.05 0.77
C ILE A 56 -3.96 -15.48 0.26
N SER A 57 -3.16 -15.65 -0.79
CA SER A 57 -2.85 -16.96 -1.35
C SER A 57 -2.11 -17.86 -0.34
N SER A 58 -1.14 -17.31 0.39
CA SER A 58 -0.43 -18.05 1.43
C SER A 58 -1.34 -18.48 2.58
N LEU A 59 -2.27 -17.63 3.01
CA LEU A 59 -3.23 -17.96 4.05
C LEU A 59 -4.21 -19.04 3.57
N TYR A 60 -4.71 -18.93 2.33
CA TYR A 60 -5.58 -19.92 1.71
C TYR A 60 -4.93 -21.30 1.71
N VAL A 61 -3.69 -21.42 1.21
CA VAL A 61 -2.97 -22.71 1.17
C VAL A 61 -2.76 -23.26 2.58
N THR A 62 -2.40 -22.39 3.54
CA THR A 62 -2.21 -22.80 4.93
C THR A 62 -3.51 -23.31 5.57
N ALA A 63 -4.62 -22.60 5.37
CA ALA A 63 -5.93 -22.99 5.88
C ALA A 63 -6.40 -24.30 5.23
N GLN A 64 -6.22 -24.46 3.92
CA GLN A 64 -6.56 -25.68 3.20
C GLN A 64 -5.73 -26.87 3.71
N ALA A 65 -4.42 -26.70 3.86
CA ALA A 65 -3.53 -27.71 4.43
C ALA A 65 -3.88 -28.06 5.89
N ALA A 66 -4.42 -27.09 6.66
CA ALA A 66 -4.93 -27.31 7.99
C ALA A 66 -6.26 -28.09 8.03
N GLY A 67 -6.88 -28.36 6.87
CA GLY A 67 -8.13 -29.11 6.74
C GLY A 67 -9.37 -28.25 6.64
N VAL A 68 -9.24 -26.94 6.33
CA VAL A 68 -10.38 -26.11 5.92
C VAL A 68 -10.79 -26.51 4.51
N ASP A 69 -12.07 -26.82 4.36
CA ASP A 69 -12.65 -27.14 3.06
C ASP A 69 -13.19 -25.87 2.40
N PHE A 70 -12.60 -25.52 1.25
CA PHE A 70 -13.01 -24.41 0.39
C PHE A 70 -13.80 -24.90 -0.84
N SER A 71 -14.13 -26.20 -0.93
CA SER A 71 -14.78 -26.81 -2.10
C SER A 71 -16.21 -26.32 -2.37
N THR A 72 -16.87 -25.69 -1.40
CA THR A 72 -18.16 -25.02 -1.59
C THR A 72 -18.05 -23.64 -2.27
N ASP A 73 -16.85 -23.08 -2.40
CA ASP A 73 -16.63 -21.68 -2.84
C ASP A 73 -16.03 -21.57 -4.25
N ILE A 74 -15.92 -22.70 -4.95
CA ILE A 74 -15.26 -22.78 -6.25
C ILE A 74 -16.21 -22.23 -7.30
N GLN A 75 -16.16 -20.91 -7.52
CA GLN A 75 -16.21 -20.25 -8.83
C GLN A 75 -15.75 -18.79 -8.74
N GLU A 76 -15.57 -18.23 -7.54
CA GLU A 76 -15.26 -16.80 -7.40
C GLU A 76 -14.17 -16.52 -6.36
N VAL A 77 -13.12 -15.82 -6.79
CA VAL A 77 -12.03 -15.34 -5.91
C VAL A 77 -12.61 -14.53 -4.74
N ALA A 78 -13.60 -13.68 -5.01
CA ALA A 78 -14.17 -12.79 -4.00
C ALA A 78 -14.82 -13.54 -2.83
N ALA A 79 -15.50 -14.67 -3.10
CA ALA A 79 -16.13 -15.49 -2.06
C ALA A 79 -15.10 -16.11 -1.12
N ILE A 80 -14.01 -16.67 -1.66
CA ILE A 80 -12.93 -17.27 -0.87
C ILE A 80 -12.28 -16.22 0.02
N VAL A 81 -11.96 -15.04 -0.53
CA VAL A 81 -11.32 -13.97 0.24
C VAL A 81 -12.26 -13.43 1.30
N SER A 82 -13.54 -13.21 1.01
CA SER A 82 -14.53 -12.77 2.02
C SER A 82 -14.64 -13.76 3.18
N ARG A 83 -14.59 -15.06 2.89
CA ARG A 83 -14.62 -16.10 3.92
C ARG A 83 -13.35 -16.09 4.78
N LEU A 84 -12.18 -15.81 4.19
CA LEU A 84 -10.93 -15.60 4.93
C LEU A 84 -10.94 -14.31 5.75
N GLU A 85 -11.62 -13.26 5.31
CA GLU A 85 -11.82 -12.02 6.08
C GLU A 85 -12.75 -12.22 7.28
N GLN A 86 -13.82 -13.01 7.12
CA GLN A 86 -14.71 -13.39 8.22
C GLN A 86 -14.04 -14.34 9.23
N GLY A 87 -12.99 -15.03 8.80
CA GLY A 87 -12.25 -16.00 9.59
C GLY A 87 -12.81 -17.42 9.41
N VAL A 88 -11.91 -18.37 9.15
CA VAL A 88 -12.25 -19.79 8.96
C VAL A 88 -11.62 -20.63 10.05
N THR A 89 -12.45 -21.41 10.73
CA THR A 89 -12.03 -22.32 11.79
C THR A 89 -11.91 -23.74 11.27
N VAL A 90 -10.79 -24.38 11.60
CA VAL A 90 -10.51 -25.77 11.23
C VAL A 90 -11.46 -26.71 11.98
N GLY A 91 -12.23 -27.51 11.23
CA GLY A 91 -13.18 -28.46 11.80
C GLY A 91 -12.61 -29.86 12.11
N LYS A 92 -11.45 -30.21 11.53
CA LYS A 92 -10.90 -31.58 11.53
C LYS A 92 -9.37 -31.59 11.77
N GLY A 93 -8.83 -32.74 12.19
CA GLY A 93 -7.38 -32.93 12.35
C GLY A 93 -6.78 -32.28 13.60
N ILE A 94 -5.44 -32.28 13.69
CA ILE A 94 -4.68 -31.81 14.86
C ILE A 94 -4.80 -30.30 15.12
N LEU A 95 -5.21 -29.53 14.10
CA LEU A 95 -5.39 -28.08 14.17
C LEU A 95 -6.85 -27.68 14.43
N LYS A 96 -7.74 -28.63 14.77
CA LYS A 96 -9.14 -28.36 15.07
C LYS A 96 -9.29 -27.23 16.10
N GLY A 97 -10.18 -26.28 15.81
CA GLY A 97 -10.42 -25.11 16.65
C GLY A 97 -9.45 -23.94 16.43
N ARG A 98 -8.46 -24.07 15.55
CA ARG A 98 -7.64 -22.94 15.08
C ARG A 98 -8.39 -22.16 14.01
N THR A 99 -8.30 -20.83 14.08
CA THR A 99 -8.92 -19.92 13.12
C THR A 99 -7.85 -19.22 12.29
N TYR A 100 -8.05 -19.21 10.98
CA TYR A 100 -7.24 -18.47 10.01
C TYR A 100 -8.05 -17.29 9.51
N MET A 101 -7.49 -16.10 9.60
CA MET A 101 -8.20 -14.87 9.25
C MET A 101 -7.25 -13.88 8.60
N LEU A 102 -7.73 -13.17 7.59
CA LEU A 102 -7.01 -12.05 7.00
C LEU A 102 -7.03 -10.83 7.94
N PRO A 103 -5.95 -10.04 7.98
CA PRO A 103 -6.03 -8.68 8.49
C PRO A 103 -7.07 -7.90 7.69
N ASN A 104 -7.85 -7.03 8.32
CA ASN A 104 -8.81 -6.19 7.61
C ASN A 104 -8.07 -5.27 6.61
N LEU A 105 -8.22 -5.54 5.31
CA LEU A 105 -7.53 -4.82 4.23
C LEU A 105 -8.27 -3.57 3.73
N GLY A 106 -9.55 -3.41 4.11
CA GLY A 106 -10.45 -2.41 3.53
C GLY A 106 -10.83 -2.71 2.07
N THR A 107 -11.82 -2.00 1.55
CA THR A 107 -12.39 -2.24 0.20
C THR A 107 -11.38 -1.99 -0.93
N GLU A 108 -10.53 -0.97 -0.81
CA GLU A 108 -9.48 -0.67 -1.79
C GLU A 108 -8.37 -1.73 -1.79
N GLY A 109 -7.93 -2.19 -0.62
CA GLY A 109 -6.90 -3.22 -0.50
C GLY A 109 -7.36 -4.57 -1.06
N PHE A 110 -8.66 -4.86 -0.93
CA PHE A 110 -9.29 -6.03 -1.52
C PHE A 110 -9.36 -5.93 -3.05
N SER A 111 -9.96 -4.86 -3.58
CA SER A 111 -10.10 -4.64 -5.03
C SER A 111 -8.75 -4.68 -5.74
N GLY A 112 -7.74 -4.04 -5.15
CA GLY A 112 -6.37 -4.05 -5.65
C GLY A 112 -5.68 -5.42 -5.54
N ALA A 113 -5.98 -6.25 -4.55
CA ALA A 113 -5.36 -7.58 -4.45
C ALA A 113 -5.96 -8.61 -5.42
N VAL A 114 -7.27 -8.54 -5.67
CA VAL A 114 -8.00 -9.52 -6.50
C VAL A 114 -7.47 -9.58 -7.94
N GLN A 115 -6.98 -8.46 -8.50
CA GLN A 115 -6.34 -8.44 -9.82
C GLN A 115 -5.08 -9.32 -9.92
N PHE A 116 -4.43 -9.67 -8.80
CA PHE A 116 -3.27 -10.55 -8.75
C PHE A 116 -3.61 -11.97 -8.28
N LEU A 117 -4.89 -12.33 -8.21
CA LEU A 117 -5.36 -13.63 -7.78
C LEU A 117 -6.14 -14.32 -8.88
N LYS A 118 -5.89 -15.62 -9.06
CA LYS A 118 -6.62 -16.46 -10.01
C LYS A 118 -6.98 -17.78 -9.38
N LEU A 119 -8.15 -18.31 -9.75
CA LEU A 119 -8.47 -19.71 -9.52
C LEU A 119 -7.89 -20.57 -10.65
N GLU A 120 -7.00 -21.49 -10.28
CA GLU A 120 -6.41 -22.46 -11.19
C GLU A 120 -6.50 -23.86 -10.56
N ASN A 121 -7.13 -24.80 -11.28
CA ASN A 121 -7.39 -26.15 -10.79
C ASN A 121 -8.10 -26.20 -9.42
N GLY A 122 -9.00 -25.25 -9.15
CA GLY A 122 -9.74 -25.16 -7.88
C GLY A 122 -8.94 -24.58 -6.71
N MET A 123 -7.72 -24.09 -6.96
CA MET A 123 -6.86 -23.46 -5.96
C MET A 123 -6.71 -21.97 -6.21
N LEU A 124 -6.62 -21.18 -5.13
CA LEU A 124 -6.34 -19.76 -5.21
C LEU A 124 -4.84 -19.50 -5.34
N VAL A 125 -4.42 -19.03 -6.52
CA VAL A 125 -3.01 -18.82 -6.88
C VAL A 125 -2.72 -17.34 -7.07
N TYR A 126 -1.59 -16.89 -6.53
CA TYR A 126 -1.04 -15.55 -6.79
C TYR A 126 -0.39 -15.48 -8.18
N GLN A 127 -0.65 -14.39 -8.91
CA GLN A 127 -0.07 -14.11 -10.21
C GLN A 127 0.63 -12.76 -10.21
N ALA A 128 1.97 -12.77 -10.29
CA ALA A 128 2.78 -11.55 -10.22
C ALA A 128 2.45 -10.53 -11.33
N ASN A 129 2.04 -11.03 -12.50
CA ASN A 129 1.71 -10.20 -13.67
C ASN A 129 0.23 -9.76 -13.70
N GLY A 130 -0.59 -10.16 -12.73
CA GLY A 130 -2.02 -9.82 -12.68
C GLY A 130 -2.86 -10.36 -13.85
N ALA A 131 -4.18 -10.31 -13.71
CA ALA A 131 -5.12 -10.78 -14.72
C ALA A 131 -5.11 -9.94 -16.01
N ALA A 132 -4.71 -8.67 -15.94
CA ALA A 132 -4.69 -7.76 -17.08
C ALA A 132 -3.58 -8.05 -18.10
N VAL A 133 -2.47 -8.69 -17.70
CA VAL A 133 -1.27 -8.86 -18.55
C VAL A 133 -1.16 -10.29 -19.11
N ALA A 134 -1.98 -11.22 -18.62
CA ALA A 134 -2.02 -12.61 -19.10
C ALA A 134 -2.48 -12.75 -20.56
N GLY A 135 -3.07 -11.71 -21.15
CA GLY A 135 -3.54 -11.68 -22.53
C GLY A 135 -2.47 -11.34 -23.58
N GLU A 136 -1.37 -10.69 -23.22
CA GLU A 136 -0.44 -10.13 -24.21
C GLU A 136 0.87 -10.92 -24.37
N HIS A 137 1.30 -11.70 -23.36
CA HIS A 137 2.62 -12.34 -23.38
C HIS A 137 2.66 -13.78 -23.93
N ARG A 138 1.57 -14.27 -24.56
CA ARG A 138 1.55 -15.62 -25.18
C ARG A 138 1.76 -15.61 -26.70
N ALA A 139 1.94 -14.44 -27.32
CA ALA A 139 2.12 -14.32 -28.77
C ALA A 139 3.58 -14.46 -29.26
N GLY A 140 4.57 -14.65 -28.36
CA GLY A 140 6.00 -14.56 -28.70
C GLY A 140 6.85 -15.82 -28.50
N LEU A 141 6.25 -17.01 -28.32
CA LEU A 141 7.00 -18.24 -28.01
C LEU A 141 6.67 -19.42 -28.93
N ALA A 142 6.21 -19.16 -30.15
CA ALA A 142 6.08 -20.16 -31.18
C ALA A 142 6.62 -19.61 -32.50
N GLU A 143 7.95 -19.54 -32.62
CA GLU A 143 8.69 -19.74 -33.87
C GLU A 143 9.96 -20.55 -33.59
#